data_AF-A0A6A7Z504-F1
#
_entry.id   AF-A0A6A7Z504-F1
#
_cell.length_a   1.000
_cell.length_b   1.000
_cell.length_c   1.000
_cell.angle_alpha   90.00
_cell.angle_beta   90.00
_cell.angle_gamma   90.00
#
_symmetry.space_group_name_H-M   'P 1'
#
loop_
_entity.id
_entity.type
_entity.pdbx_description
1 polymer ?
#
loop_
_entity_poly.entity_id
_entity_poly.type
_entity_poly.pdbx_seq_one_letter_code
_entity_poly.pdbx_strand_id
1 'polypeptide(L)'
;MDKNNTTVRDRNTEALKEPLGIYAKTPSTHEFIDPLTGLITRFKIDPKSREYVEEIDPSRFRWERFAYKSVVNQLLPTSRTSKCMRWRVPKQSLQILKSQEHNKAFYTGLQICASVWACPVCAAKISERRRAELVAALAVARSMGMQVYLLTLTVPHGLGDDLKALLEQIHKAYSKTSSGRAGQNIRKLLGLRGTVRALETTYGVNGFHPHLHILLFLDGGFSPASVQNAFAPLWQQACMRAGLPRPSDEHGCRVDDGTYAAAYASKWGLESELTKSHTKKGRNGSRTPWDFLRAVLDKSEGWQQSAILFRTYAEAFKGKRQLYWSNGLRDLLAMGEQASDEELAAVQEDSALMLAELTDEQWRAILRTKSESIVLDMAETHPQALPVLLASLLERAKKFATGTG
;
A
#
# COMPACT_ATOMS: atom_id res chain seq x y z
N MET A 1 5.85 -14.76 63.19
CA MET A 1 7.11 -14.02 63.38
C MET A 1 7.61 -13.61 62.02
N ASP A 2 7.83 -12.31 61.83
CA ASP A 2 8.92 -11.67 61.10
C ASP A 2 9.78 -12.38 60.02
N LYS A 3 10.06 -11.56 58.99
CA LYS A 3 11.26 -11.51 58.10
C LYS A 3 11.28 -12.48 56.91
N ASN A 4 11.30 -12.01 55.64
CA ASN A 4 12.20 -11.06 54.92
C ASN A 4 13.45 -11.76 54.37
N ASN A 5 13.97 -11.48 53.16
CA ASN A 5 13.50 -10.74 51.96
C ASN A 5 14.41 -11.22 50.77
N THR A 6 14.56 -10.70 49.53
CA THR A 6 14.22 -9.42 48.86
C THR A 6 14.01 -9.64 47.36
N THR A 7 12.93 -9.10 46.79
CA THR A 7 12.89 -8.70 45.36
C THR A 7 13.36 -7.25 45.25
N VAL A 8 14.38 -6.99 44.44
CA VAL A 8 14.94 -5.64 44.28
C VAL A 8 14.02 -4.82 43.37
N ARG A 9 13.39 -3.79 43.95
CA ARG A 9 12.99 -2.57 43.25
C ARG A 9 13.98 -1.47 43.64
N ASP A 10 14.34 -0.62 42.69
CA ASP A 10 14.38 0.84 42.83
C ASP A 10 14.45 1.44 41.42
N ARG A 11 13.49 2.29 41.03
CA ARG A 11 13.30 3.73 41.35
C ARG A 11 14.24 4.64 40.57
N ASN A 12 13.66 5.30 39.57
CA ASN A 12 13.96 6.70 39.25
C ASN A 12 12.76 7.34 38.54
N THR A 13 11.85 7.89 39.34
CA THR A 13 10.67 8.66 38.92
C THR A 13 10.38 9.75 39.96
N GLU A 14 11.33 10.68 40.14
CA GLU A 14 11.09 11.91 40.88
C GLU A 14 10.19 12.85 40.07
N ALA A 15 8.89 12.57 40.12
CA ALA A 15 7.87 13.49 39.65
C ALA A 15 7.76 14.64 40.66
N LEU A 16 8.46 15.75 40.39
CA LEU A 16 8.27 17.02 41.09
C LEU A 16 6.80 17.45 40.98
N LYS A 17 6.06 17.29 42.07
CA LYS A 17 4.66 17.73 42.18
C LYS A 17 4.61 19.23 42.41
N GLU A 18 4.74 20.01 41.34
CA GLU A 18 4.16 21.34 41.33
C GLU A 18 2.62 21.24 41.38
N PRO A 19 1.91 22.12 42.12
CA PRO A 19 0.47 22.12 42.15
C PRO A 19 -0.10 22.53 40.78
N LEU A 20 -0.88 21.66 40.15
CA LEU A 20 -1.54 21.95 38.88
C LEU A 20 -2.52 23.13 39.04
N GLY A 21 -2.08 24.30 38.60
CA GLY A 21 -2.93 25.48 38.49
C GLY A 21 -4.12 25.23 37.55
N ILE A 22 -5.22 25.93 37.80
CA ILE A 22 -6.56 25.72 37.19
C ILE A 22 -6.61 25.95 35.65
N TYR A 23 -5.47 26.21 35.02
CA TYR A 23 -5.31 26.47 33.58
C TYR A 23 -4.18 25.64 32.94
N ALA A 24 -3.91 24.44 33.46
CA ALA A 24 -2.99 23.48 32.85
C ALA A 24 -3.48 23.04 31.45
N LYS A 25 -3.04 23.74 30.40
CA LYS A 25 -3.24 23.33 29.00
C LYS A 25 -2.45 22.06 28.72
N THR A 26 -3.10 20.91 28.83
CA THR A 26 -2.54 19.64 28.31
C THR A 26 -2.15 19.83 26.84
N PRO A 27 -0.90 19.54 26.43
CA PRO A 27 -0.54 19.57 25.02
C PRO A 27 -1.45 18.62 24.23
N SER A 28 -2.10 19.13 23.19
CA SER A 28 -2.97 18.34 22.29
C SER A 28 -2.21 17.28 21.50
N THR A 29 -0.88 17.42 21.47
CA THR A 29 0.03 16.73 20.56
C THR A 29 1.28 16.32 21.35
N HIS A 30 1.73 15.08 21.16
CA HIS A 30 2.91 14.49 21.79
C HIS A 30 3.88 14.02 20.69
N GLU A 31 5.18 14.24 20.88
CA GLU A 31 6.21 13.83 19.91
C GLU A 31 7.09 12.71 20.48
N PHE A 32 7.22 11.62 19.73
CA PHE A 32 8.18 10.55 19.99
C PHE A 32 9.29 10.61 18.94
N ILE A 33 10.55 10.45 19.36
CA ILE A 33 11.70 10.37 18.45
C ILE A 33 12.29 8.96 18.55
N ASP A 34 12.23 8.20 17.46
CA ASP A 34 12.85 6.88 17.35
C ASP A 34 14.38 7.00 17.47
N PRO A 35 15.03 6.47 18.51
CA PRO A 35 16.46 6.71 18.76
C PRO A 35 17.39 5.93 17.83
N LEU A 36 16.87 4.99 17.03
CA LEU A 36 17.63 4.22 16.04
C LEU A 36 17.53 4.81 14.63
N THR A 37 16.45 5.53 14.32
CA THR A 37 16.23 6.12 12.98
C THR A 37 16.07 7.64 12.96
N GLY A 38 16.13 8.32 14.11
CA GLY A 38 15.91 9.77 14.22
C GLY A 38 14.50 10.22 13.84
N LEU A 39 13.55 9.28 13.72
CA LEU A 39 12.26 9.49 13.10
C LEU A 39 11.28 10.06 14.13
N ILE A 40 10.80 11.27 13.87
CA ILE A 40 9.78 11.91 14.70
C ILE A 40 8.39 11.37 14.30
N THR A 41 7.66 10.84 15.27
CA THR A 41 6.25 10.45 15.17
C THR A 41 5.45 11.36 16.09
N ARG A 42 4.45 12.04 15.53
CA ARG A 42 3.50 12.85 16.29
C ARG A 42 2.29 12.01 16.66
N PHE A 43 1.71 12.29 17.82
CA PHE A 43 0.46 11.70 18.29
C PHE A 43 -0.47 12.81 18.75
N LYS A 44 -1.75 12.71 18.42
CA LYS A 44 -2.82 13.59 18.89
C LYS A 44 -3.88 12.76 19.62
N ILE A 45 -4.63 13.37 20.54
CA ILE A 45 -5.75 12.68 21.18
C ILE A 45 -6.92 12.59 20.19
N ASP A 46 -7.42 11.38 19.92
CA ASP A 46 -8.66 11.20 19.17
C ASP A 46 -9.86 11.69 20.00
N PRO A 47 -10.71 12.59 19.49
CA PRO A 47 -11.78 13.19 20.28
C PRO A 47 -12.95 12.23 20.59
N LYS A 48 -13.00 11.04 19.98
CA LYS A 48 -14.03 10.02 20.20
C LYS A 48 -13.54 8.89 21.11
N SER A 49 -12.37 8.29 20.85
CA SER A 49 -11.84 7.21 21.70
C SER A 49 -11.04 7.74 22.91
N ARG A 50 -10.56 8.99 22.86
CA ARG A 50 -9.63 9.60 23.83
C ARG A 50 -8.25 8.94 23.90
N GLU A 51 -7.93 8.09 22.92
CA GLU A 51 -6.61 7.48 22.77
C GLU A 51 -5.65 8.40 22.01
N TYR A 52 -4.34 8.23 22.21
CA TYR A 52 -3.33 8.87 21.38
C TYR A 52 -3.22 8.14 20.03
N VAL A 53 -3.71 8.79 18.97
CA VAL A 53 -3.59 8.31 17.58
C VAL A 53 -2.46 9.05 16.86
N GLU A 54 -1.77 8.36 15.96
CA GLU A 54 -0.69 8.95 15.16
C GLU A 54 -1.22 10.16 14.35
N GLU A 55 -0.56 11.31 14.48
CA GLU A 55 -0.87 12.49 13.67
C GLU A 55 -0.23 12.33 12.29
N ILE A 56 -1.01 11.69 11.42
CA ILE A 56 -0.68 11.46 10.02
C ILE A 56 -0.72 12.79 9.25
N ASP A 57 0.44 13.25 8.78
CA ASP A 57 0.57 14.32 7.78
C ASP A 57 0.49 13.74 6.35
N PRO A 58 -0.53 14.08 5.54
CA PRO A 58 -0.63 13.61 4.15
C PRO A 58 0.53 14.06 3.23
N SER A 59 1.22 15.16 3.56
CA SER A 59 2.39 15.64 2.80
C SER A 59 3.56 14.66 2.91
N ARG A 60 3.72 14.03 4.08
CA ARG A 60 4.75 13.01 4.35
C ARG A 60 4.61 11.79 3.44
N PHE A 61 3.39 11.30 3.23
CA PHE A 61 3.14 10.20 2.27
C PHE A 61 3.30 10.63 0.80
N ARG A 62 3.03 11.91 0.46
CA ARG A 62 3.38 12.45 -0.88
C ARG A 62 4.90 12.44 -1.07
N TRP A 63 5.65 12.94 -0.09
CA TRP A 63 7.11 12.95 -0.09
C TRP A 63 7.68 11.52 -0.21
N GLU A 64 7.24 10.58 0.63
CA GLU A 64 7.67 9.17 0.56
C GLU A 64 7.47 8.58 -0.83
N ARG A 65 6.28 8.76 -1.43
CA ARG A 65 5.98 8.24 -2.78
C ARG A 65 6.90 8.82 -3.85
N PHE A 66 7.28 10.11 -3.77
CA PHE A 66 8.26 10.71 -4.69
C PHE A 66 9.71 10.30 -4.38
N ALA A 67 10.10 10.15 -3.12
CA ALA A 67 11.42 9.68 -2.71
C ALA A 67 11.66 8.22 -3.13
N TYR A 68 10.71 7.32 -2.85
CA TYR A 68 10.70 5.95 -3.35
C TYR A 68 10.66 5.91 -4.89
N LYS A 69 9.89 6.80 -5.55
CA LYS A 69 9.94 6.92 -7.01
C LYS A 69 11.33 7.31 -7.52
N SER A 70 12.05 8.17 -6.80
CA SER A 70 13.44 8.54 -7.09
C SER A 70 14.37 7.32 -7.09
N VAL A 71 14.20 6.40 -6.13
CA VAL A 71 14.90 5.12 -6.07
C VAL A 71 14.52 4.21 -7.25
N VAL A 72 13.23 4.04 -7.53
CA VAL A 72 12.76 3.18 -8.65
C VAL A 72 13.35 3.62 -9.99
N ASN A 73 13.54 4.92 -10.22
CA ASN A 73 14.17 5.43 -11.44
C ASN A 73 15.61 4.92 -11.63
N GLN A 74 16.34 4.70 -10.52
CA GLN A 74 17.71 4.18 -10.49
C GLN A 74 17.75 2.65 -10.57
N LEU A 75 16.78 1.97 -9.95
CA LEU A 75 16.71 0.50 -9.94
C LEU A 75 16.21 -0.09 -11.27
N LEU A 76 15.27 0.60 -11.95
CA LEU A 76 14.60 0.13 -13.18
C LEU A 76 14.71 1.16 -14.33
N PRO A 77 15.92 1.63 -14.70
CA PRO A 77 16.10 2.84 -15.53
C PRO A 77 15.49 2.75 -16.93
N THR A 78 15.46 1.56 -17.54
CA THR A 78 14.91 1.32 -18.89
C THR A 78 13.38 1.15 -18.94
N SER A 79 12.72 1.04 -17.78
CA SER A 79 11.28 0.71 -17.69
C SER A 79 10.35 1.87 -18.07
N ARG A 80 9.07 1.59 -18.36
CA ARG A 80 8.04 2.66 -18.39
C ARG A 80 7.86 3.33 -17.03
N THR A 81 8.26 2.67 -15.94
CA THR A 81 8.16 3.20 -14.58
C THR A 81 9.17 4.29 -14.28
N SER A 82 10.42 4.22 -14.76
CA SER A 82 11.41 5.31 -14.55
C SER A 82 10.95 6.63 -15.19
N LYS A 83 10.21 6.56 -16.30
CA LYS A 83 9.67 7.71 -17.07
C LYS A 83 8.42 8.33 -16.43
N CYS A 84 7.67 7.56 -15.64
CA CYS A 84 6.44 7.98 -14.99
C CYS A 84 6.63 9.22 -14.10
N MET A 85 5.71 10.20 -14.19
CA MET A 85 5.78 11.47 -13.45
C MET A 85 7.12 12.20 -13.60
N ARG A 86 7.78 12.02 -14.75
CA ARG A 86 9.10 12.62 -15.07
C ARG A 86 9.20 13.07 -16.52
N TRP A 87 8.68 12.29 -17.47
CA TRP A 87 8.66 12.66 -18.89
C TRP A 87 7.34 13.35 -19.24
N ARG A 88 7.42 14.43 -20.03
CA ARG A 88 6.25 15.14 -20.61
C ARG A 88 5.53 14.22 -21.62
N VAL A 89 4.20 14.30 -21.67
CA VAL A 89 3.40 13.69 -22.75
C VAL A 89 3.58 14.56 -24.00
N PRO A 90 3.93 14.00 -25.17
CA PRO A 90 4.15 14.80 -26.38
C PRO A 90 2.96 15.73 -26.68
N LYS A 91 3.27 17.01 -26.92
CA LYS A 91 2.30 18.09 -27.21
C LYS A 91 1.32 18.44 -26.08
N GLN A 92 1.59 18.05 -24.82
CA GLN A 92 0.84 18.57 -23.66
C GLN A 92 1.69 19.55 -22.83
N SER A 93 1.05 20.64 -22.38
CA SER A 93 1.61 21.54 -21.37
C SER A 93 1.81 20.82 -20.04
N LEU A 94 2.89 21.16 -19.33
CA LEU A 94 3.08 20.74 -17.93
C LEU A 94 2.45 21.80 -17.05
N GLN A 95 1.52 21.42 -16.18
CA GLN A 95 0.83 22.39 -15.31
C GLN A 95 0.74 21.86 -13.88
N ILE A 96 0.69 22.79 -12.94
CA ILE A 96 0.32 22.55 -11.54
C ILE A 96 -1.17 22.89 -11.45
N LEU A 97 -1.99 21.89 -11.15
CA LEU A 97 -3.42 22.03 -10.92
C LEU A 97 -3.73 21.82 -9.44
N LYS A 98 -4.84 22.39 -8.97
CA LYS A 98 -5.38 22.16 -7.64
C LYS A 98 -6.88 21.89 -7.70
N SER A 99 -7.27 20.73 -7.19
CA SER A 99 -8.65 20.29 -6.99
C SER A 99 -9.42 21.32 -6.15
N GLN A 100 -10.62 21.69 -6.61
CA GLN A 100 -11.54 22.54 -5.88
C GLN A 100 -12.23 21.77 -4.74
N GLU A 101 -12.58 20.49 -4.97
CA GLU A 101 -13.32 19.66 -4.01
C GLU A 101 -12.43 19.17 -2.86
N HIS A 102 -11.24 18.63 -3.18
CA HIS A 102 -10.35 18.03 -2.21
C HIS A 102 -9.24 18.99 -1.72
N ASN A 103 -9.16 20.20 -2.29
CA ASN A 103 -8.12 21.20 -1.99
C ASN A 103 -6.68 20.67 -2.22
N LYS A 104 -6.52 19.64 -3.08
CA LYS A 104 -5.25 18.93 -3.35
C LYS A 104 -4.61 19.28 -4.69
N ALA A 105 -3.29 19.47 -4.69
CA ALA A 105 -2.50 19.81 -5.86
C ALA A 105 -1.84 18.59 -6.52
N PHE A 106 -1.74 18.65 -7.84
CA PHE A 106 -1.17 17.61 -8.70
C PHE A 106 -0.56 18.20 -9.98
N TYR A 107 0.26 17.40 -10.67
CA TYR A 107 0.82 17.74 -11.97
C TYR A 107 0.02 17.11 -13.11
N THR A 108 -0.14 17.83 -14.22
CA THR A 108 -0.65 17.31 -15.49
C THR A 108 0.43 17.37 -16.60
N GLY A 109 0.14 16.81 -17.77
CA GLY A 109 1.07 16.76 -18.90
C GLY A 109 2.22 15.76 -18.75
N LEU A 110 2.21 14.92 -17.71
CA LEU A 110 3.24 13.92 -17.42
C LEU A 110 2.81 12.51 -17.80
N GLN A 111 3.76 11.71 -18.28
CA GLN A 111 3.54 10.30 -18.59
C GLN A 111 3.22 9.51 -17.32
N ILE A 112 2.20 8.66 -17.39
CA ILE A 112 1.71 7.80 -16.30
C ILE A 112 1.96 6.34 -16.69
N CYS A 113 2.56 5.54 -15.81
CA CYS A 113 2.97 4.16 -16.14
C CYS A 113 2.05 3.06 -15.59
N ALA A 114 0.97 3.42 -14.88
CA ALA A 114 -0.04 2.49 -14.37
C ALA A 114 0.50 1.27 -13.60
N SER A 115 1.73 1.33 -13.08
CA SER A 115 2.37 0.15 -12.47
C SER A 115 2.03 0.08 -11.00
N VAL A 116 0.96 -0.66 -10.68
CA VAL A 116 0.51 -0.89 -9.30
C VAL A 116 1.54 -1.62 -8.42
N TRP A 117 2.45 -2.38 -9.04
CA TRP A 117 3.52 -3.10 -8.34
C TRP A 117 4.80 -2.26 -8.16
N ALA A 118 5.29 -1.62 -9.23
CA ALA A 118 6.63 -1.02 -9.22
C ALA A 118 6.65 0.51 -9.10
N CYS A 119 5.51 1.20 -9.19
CA CYS A 119 5.47 2.66 -9.14
C CYS A 119 4.69 3.16 -7.92
N PRO A 120 5.35 3.61 -6.82
CA PRO A 120 4.65 4.02 -5.60
C PRO A 120 3.64 5.17 -5.82
N VAL A 121 3.83 6.01 -6.84
CA VAL A 121 2.86 7.07 -7.20
C VAL A 121 1.61 6.51 -7.91
N CYS A 122 1.76 5.54 -8.84
CA CYS A 122 0.60 4.94 -9.53
C CYS A 122 -0.11 3.93 -8.61
N ALA A 123 0.66 3.14 -7.86
CA ALA A 123 0.16 2.17 -6.89
C ALA A 123 -0.82 2.81 -5.91
N ALA A 124 -0.53 4.03 -5.43
CA ALA A 124 -1.45 4.79 -4.58
C ALA A 124 -2.78 5.11 -5.29
N LYS A 125 -2.72 5.80 -6.42
CA LYS A 125 -3.91 6.24 -7.16
C LYS A 125 -4.80 5.06 -7.61
N ILE A 126 -4.17 3.95 -8.01
CA ILE A 126 -4.85 2.71 -8.38
C ILE A 126 -5.45 2.01 -7.15
N SER A 127 -4.69 1.84 -6.08
CA SER A 127 -5.17 1.11 -4.88
C SER A 127 -6.34 1.83 -4.22
N GLU A 128 -6.29 3.17 -4.13
CA GLU A 128 -7.36 3.96 -3.51
C GLU A 128 -8.67 3.90 -4.30
N ARG A 129 -8.62 3.97 -5.63
CA ARG A 129 -9.81 3.79 -6.49
C ARG A 129 -10.35 2.37 -6.43
N ARG A 130 -9.47 1.36 -6.43
CA ARG A 130 -9.86 -0.05 -6.21
C ARG A 130 -10.49 -0.26 -4.82
N ARG A 131 -10.02 0.46 -3.78
CA ARG A 131 -10.62 0.45 -2.44
C ARG A 131 -12.04 1.03 -2.46
N ALA A 132 -12.27 2.13 -3.17
CA ALA A 132 -13.60 2.71 -3.34
C ALA A 132 -14.58 1.73 -4.02
N GLU A 133 -14.17 1.09 -5.14
CA GLU A 133 -14.96 0.04 -5.80
C GLU A 133 -15.34 -1.10 -4.83
N LEU A 134 -14.38 -1.56 -4.01
CA LEU A 134 -14.60 -2.64 -3.05
C LEU A 134 -15.59 -2.26 -1.96
N VAL A 135 -15.50 -1.05 -1.40
CA VAL A 135 -16.42 -0.58 -0.36
C VAL A 135 -17.85 -0.48 -0.91
N ALA A 136 -18.03 0.01 -2.13
CA ALA A 136 -19.33 0.05 -2.80
C ALA A 136 -19.89 -1.37 -3.03
N ALA A 137 -19.10 -2.27 -3.61
CA ALA A 137 -19.51 -3.65 -3.88
C ALA A 137 -19.86 -4.44 -2.60
N LEU A 138 -19.15 -4.21 -1.50
CA LEU A 138 -19.45 -4.80 -0.19
C LEU A 138 -20.77 -4.26 0.40
N ALA A 139 -21.08 -2.98 0.18
CA ALA A 139 -22.34 -2.39 0.60
C ALA A 139 -23.53 -2.97 -0.20
N VAL A 140 -23.39 -3.12 -1.53
CA VAL A 140 -24.41 -3.76 -2.38
C VAL A 140 -24.60 -5.23 -2.02
N ALA A 141 -23.52 -6.01 -1.85
CA ALA A 141 -23.63 -7.41 -1.44
C ALA A 141 -24.38 -7.56 -0.11
N ARG A 142 -24.14 -6.66 0.86
CA ARG A 142 -24.84 -6.64 2.14
C ARG A 142 -26.32 -6.27 2.00
N SER A 143 -26.70 -5.34 1.13
CA SER A 143 -28.13 -5.02 0.88
C SER A 143 -28.87 -6.16 0.16
N MET A 144 -28.16 -7.00 -0.60
CA MET A 144 -28.65 -8.25 -1.18
C MET A 144 -28.68 -9.43 -0.18
N GLY A 145 -28.35 -9.21 1.10
CA GLY A 145 -28.35 -10.23 2.14
C GLY A 145 -27.15 -11.19 2.13
N MET A 146 -26.17 -11.00 1.24
CA MET A 146 -25.01 -11.90 1.12
C MET A 146 -24.09 -11.79 2.33
N GLN A 147 -23.49 -12.91 2.74
CA GLN A 147 -22.39 -12.93 3.69
C GLN A 147 -21.05 -12.94 2.93
N VAL A 148 -20.13 -12.09 3.36
CA VAL A 148 -18.78 -12.00 2.78
C VAL A 148 -17.77 -12.57 3.76
N TYR A 149 -16.77 -13.30 3.27
CA TYR A 149 -15.68 -13.86 4.07
C TYR A 149 -14.33 -13.54 3.44
N LEU A 150 -13.29 -13.34 4.25
CA LEU A 150 -11.92 -13.21 3.76
C LEU A 150 -11.20 -14.56 3.85
N LEU A 151 -11.11 -15.24 2.73
CA LEU A 151 -10.27 -16.43 2.54
C LEU A 151 -8.83 -15.98 2.25
N THR A 152 -7.89 -16.43 3.08
CA THR A 152 -6.45 -16.22 2.90
C THR A 152 -5.81 -17.57 2.56
N LEU A 153 -5.12 -17.63 1.42
CA LEU A 153 -4.44 -18.83 0.94
C LEU A 153 -2.94 -18.57 0.85
N THR A 154 -2.16 -19.34 1.61
CA THR A 154 -0.70 -19.29 1.64
C THR A 154 -0.10 -20.60 1.13
N VAL A 155 1.19 -20.59 0.78
CA VAL A 155 1.93 -21.79 0.36
C VAL A 155 3.22 -21.92 1.16
N PRO A 156 3.73 -23.14 1.39
CA PRO A 156 5.09 -23.33 1.87
C PRO A 156 6.09 -22.76 0.86
N HIS A 157 7.12 -22.08 1.35
CA HIS A 157 8.17 -21.45 0.56
C HIS A 157 9.48 -21.39 1.37
N GLY A 158 10.60 -21.24 0.67
CA GLY A 158 11.94 -21.10 1.24
C GLY A 158 12.77 -20.02 0.54
N LEU A 159 13.91 -19.67 1.16
CA LEU A 159 14.78 -18.57 0.72
C LEU A 159 15.32 -18.73 -0.72
N GLY A 160 15.38 -19.97 -1.24
CA GLY A 160 15.86 -20.30 -2.58
C GLY A 160 14.78 -20.42 -3.67
N ASP A 161 13.50 -20.22 -3.36
CA ASP A 161 12.43 -20.35 -4.36
C ASP A 161 12.44 -19.19 -5.36
N ASP A 162 12.35 -19.50 -6.66
CA ASP A 162 12.11 -18.48 -7.69
C ASP A 162 10.69 -17.91 -7.54
N LEU A 163 10.63 -16.62 -7.23
CA LEU A 163 9.38 -15.88 -7.06
C LEU A 163 8.47 -15.95 -8.30
N LYS A 164 9.03 -16.02 -9.51
CA LYS A 164 8.22 -16.07 -10.75
C LYS A 164 7.54 -17.43 -10.90
N ALA A 165 8.29 -18.53 -10.73
CA ALA A 165 7.78 -19.89 -10.71
C ALA A 165 6.75 -20.09 -9.59
N LEU A 166 7.06 -19.64 -8.36
CA LEU A 166 6.18 -19.71 -7.20
C LEU A 166 4.82 -19.03 -7.47
N LEU A 167 4.84 -17.83 -8.07
CA LEU A 167 3.61 -17.12 -8.48
C LEU A 167 2.82 -17.84 -9.58
N GLU A 168 3.49 -18.54 -10.49
CA GLU A 168 2.80 -19.38 -11.47
C GLU A 168 2.18 -20.63 -10.84
N GLN A 169 2.88 -21.27 -9.90
CA GLN A 169 2.37 -22.44 -9.18
C GLN A 169 1.18 -22.09 -8.29
N ILE A 170 1.22 -20.96 -7.57
CA ILE A 170 0.09 -20.39 -6.84
C ILE A 170 -1.10 -20.17 -7.78
N HIS A 171 -0.88 -19.63 -8.98
CA HIS A 171 -1.96 -19.42 -9.94
C HIS A 171 -2.56 -20.75 -10.44
N LYS A 172 -1.71 -21.73 -10.76
CA LYS A 172 -2.09 -23.09 -11.15
C LYS A 172 -2.89 -23.79 -10.03
N ALA A 173 -2.47 -23.64 -8.76
CA ALA A 173 -3.18 -24.16 -7.59
C ALA A 173 -4.54 -23.49 -7.37
N TYR A 174 -4.63 -22.16 -7.45
CA TYR A 174 -5.92 -21.46 -7.26
C TYR A 174 -6.91 -21.84 -8.37
N SER A 175 -6.45 -21.92 -9.61
CA SER A 175 -7.28 -22.39 -10.73
C SER A 175 -7.83 -23.80 -10.46
N LYS A 176 -7.00 -24.75 -10.03
CA LYS A 176 -7.43 -26.12 -9.69
C LYS A 176 -8.42 -26.16 -8.52
N THR A 177 -8.20 -25.33 -7.49
CA THR A 177 -9.09 -25.17 -6.32
C THR A 177 -10.46 -24.64 -6.71
N SER A 178 -10.51 -23.63 -7.60
CA SER A 178 -11.72 -22.90 -7.96
C SER A 178 -12.56 -23.55 -9.06
N SER A 179 -11.92 -24.22 -10.03
CA SER A 179 -12.56 -24.67 -11.29
C SER A 179 -12.74 -26.19 -11.42
N GLY A 180 -11.98 -26.99 -10.67
CA GLY A 180 -12.11 -28.45 -10.69
C GLY A 180 -13.45 -28.92 -10.13
N ARG A 181 -13.87 -30.15 -10.46
CA ARG A 181 -15.17 -30.73 -10.04
C ARG A 181 -15.49 -30.54 -8.55
N ALA A 182 -14.53 -30.78 -7.66
CA ALA A 182 -14.72 -30.58 -6.23
C ALA A 182 -14.92 -29.09 -5.85
N GLY A 183 -14.18 -28.18 -6.49
CA GLY A 183 -14.37 -26.73 -6.33
C GLY A 183 -15.73 -26.26 -6.84
N GLN A 184 -16.22 -26.81 -7.95
CA GLN A 184 -17.58 -26.55 -8.44
C GLN A 184 -18.67 -27.07 -7.49
N ASN A 185 -18.45 -28.24 -6.87
CA ASN A 185 -19.37 -28.79 -5.88
C ASN A 185 -19.41 -27.91 -4.61
N ILE A 186 -18.26 -27.45 -4.11
CA ILE A 186 -18.19 -26.54 -2.96
C ILE A 186 -18.76 -25.15 -3.30
N ARG A 187 -18.56 -24.65 -4.52
CA ARG A 187 -19.22 -23.43 -5.01
C ARG A 187 -20.75 -23.51 -4.93
N LYS A 188 -21.33 -24.65 -5.31
CA LYS A 188 -22.77 -24.90 -5.20
C LYS A 188 -23.21 -25.05 -3.74
N LEU A 189 -22.48 -25.84 -2.95
CA LEU A 189 -22.79 -26.11 -1.53
C LEU A 189 -22.81 -24.84 -0.68
N LEU A 190 -21.87 -23.91 -0.92
CA LEU A 190 -21.73 -22.66 -0.15
C LEU A 190 -22.54 -21.48 -0.71
N GLY A 191 -23.27 -21.65 -1.82
CA GLY A 191 -23.92 -20.53 -2.51
C GLY A 191 -22.93 -19.44 -2.96
N LEU A 192 -21.75 -19.83 -3.46
CA LEU A 192 -20.65 -18.90 -3.78
C LEU A 192 -20.92 -18.14 -5.09
N ARG A 193 -21.56 -16.98 -4.96
CA ARG A 193 -21.99 -16.07 -6.03
C ARG A 193 -20.84 -15.46 -6.83
N GLY A 194 -19.73 -15.19 -6.15
CA GLY A 194 -18.53 -14.69 -6.80
C GLY A 194 -17.37 -14.48 -5.83
N THR A 195 -16.22 -14.14 -6.40
CA THR A 195 -14.99 -13.88 -5.65
C THR A 195 -14.27 -12.64 -6.16
N VAL A 196 -13.72 -11.83 -5.26
CA VAL A 196 -12.65 -10.88 -5.60
C VAL A 196 -11.35 -11.39 -5.01
N ARG A 197 -10.33 -11.57 -5.84
CA ARG A 197 -9.00 -12.07 -5.45
C ARG A 197 -7.97 -10.95 -5.60
N ALA A 198 -7.37 -10.55 -4.48
CA ALA A 198 -6.11 -9.82 -4.43
C ALA A 198 -4.92 -10.80 -4.40
N LEU A 199 -3.80 -10.39 -4.99
CA LEU A 199 -2.49 -11.02 -4.85
C LEU A 199 -1.60 -10.07 -4.06
N GLU A 200 -0.99 -10.55 -2.99
CA GLU A 200 -0.08 -9.78 -2.14
C GLU A 200 1.21 -10.56 -1.89
N THR A 201 2.27 -9.87 -1.44
CA THR A 201 3.55 -10.51 -1.13
C THR A 201 4.32 -9.72 -0.08
N THR A 202 4.92 -10.44 0.85
CA THR A 202 5.92 -9.90 1.78
C THR A 202 7.23 -10.65 1.59
N TYR A 203 8.25 -10.26 2.34
CA TYR A 203 9.54 -10.94 2.42
C TYR A 203 9.91 -11.14 3.89
N GLY A 204 10.49 -12.29 4.23
CA GLY A 204 10.93 -12.60 5.59
C GLY A 204 12.12 -13.54 5.60
N VAL A 205 12.34 -14.23 6.73
CA VAL A 205 13.46 -15.18 6.92
C VAL A 205 13.49 -16.26 5.81
N ASN A 206 12.32 -16.73 5.40
CA ASN A 206 12.16 -17.75 4.35
C ASN A 206 12.03 -17.15 2.94
N GLY A 207 12.55 -15.95 2.68
CA GLY A 207 12.43 -15.28 1.39
C GLY A 207 11.05 -14.67 1.14
N PHE A 208 10.61 -14.66 -0.12
CA PHE A 208 9.32 -14.08 -0.52
C PHE A 208 8.13 -14.95 -0.12
N HIS A 209 7.08 -14.34 0.44
CA HIS A 209 5.81 -14.96 0.81
C HIS A 209 4.65 -14.41 -0.04
N PRO A 210 4.53 -14.78 -1.34
CA PRO A 210 3.37 -14.46 -2.15
C PRO A 210 2.15 -15.27 -1.70
N HIS A 211 1.02 -14.59 -1.52
CA HIS A 211 -0.21 -15.18 -0.99
C HIS A 211 -1.46 -14.53 -1.63
N LEU A 212 -2.61 -15.18 -1.49
CA LEU A 212 -3.87 -14.70 -2.05
C LEU A 212 -4.85 -14.33 -0.94
N HIS A 213 -5.35 -13.11 -0.98
CA HIS A 213 -6.51 -12.66 -0.20
C HIS A 213 -7.74 -12.64 -1.10
N ILE A 214 -8.80 -13.35 -0.72
CA ILE A 214 -9.97 -13.58 -1.55
C ILE A 214 -11.23 -13.26 -0.73
N LEU A 215 -12.01 -12.27 -1.16
CA LEU A 215 -13.37 -12.06 -0.69
C LEU A 215 -14.27 -13.12 -1.35
N LEU A 216 -14.93 -13.95 -0.54
CA LEU A 216 -15.94 -14.91 -0.95
C LEU A 216 -17.33 -14.30 -0.71
N PHE A 217 -18.16 -14.18 -1.75
CA PHE A 217 -19.53 -13.67 -1.65
C PHE A 217 -20.50 -14.85 -1.64
N LEU A 218 -21.06 -15.18 -0.47
CA LEU A 218 -21.95 -16.34 -0.26
C LEU A 218 -23.40 -15.89 -0.06
N ASP A 219 -24.35 -16.74 -0.45
CA ASP A 219 -25.77 -16.60 -0.08
C ASP A 219 -26.00 -16.64 1.46
N GLY A 220 -25.03 -17.17 2.22
CA GLY A 220 -24.98 -17.11 3.68
C GLY A 220 -25.31 -18.41 4.40
N GLY A 221 -25.39 -18.35 5.73
CA GLY A 221 -25.70 -19.48 6.61
C GLY A 221 -24.48 -20.27 7.13
N PHE A 222 -23.24 -19.78 6.93
CA PHE A 222 -22.02 -20.51 7.27
C PHE A 222 -21.18 -19.84 8.35
N SER A 223 -20.49 -20.64 9.17
CA SER A 223 -19.40 -20.13 10.03
C SER A 223 -18.10 -20.01 9.22
N PRO A 224 -17.16 -19.11 9.59
CA PRO A 224 -15.83 -19.07 8.97
C PRO A 224 -15.11 -20.42 9.02
N ALA A 225 -15.25 -21.18 10.11
CA ALA A 225 -14.70 -22.53 10.25
C ALA A 225 -15.33 -23.53 9.25
N SER A 226 -16.65 -23.45 9.02
CA SER A 226 -17.34 -24.27 8.01
C SER A 226 -16.79 -24.01 6.60
N VAL A 227 -16.55 -22.74 6.25
CA VAL A 227 -15.96 -22.33 4.97
C VAL A 227 -14.48 -22.77 4.89
N GLN A 228 -13.71 -22.62 5.96
CA GLN A 228 -12.31 -23.05 6.02
C GLN A 228 -12.15 -24.56 5.82
N ASN A 229 -12.98 -25.36 6.50
CA ASN A 229 -13.00 -26.82 6.39
C ASN A 229 -13.37 -27.30 4.97
N ALA A 230 -14.17 -26.52 4.24
CA ALA A 230 -14.45 -26.76 2.82
C ALA A 230 -13.24 -26.42 1.92
N PHE A 231 -12.60 -25.26 2.10
CA PHE A 231 -11.52 -24.80 1.21
C PHE A 231 -10.15 -25.43 1.47
N ALA A 232 -9.78 -25.69 2.73
CA ALA A 232 -8.45 -26.17 3.11
C ALA A 232 -8.01 -27.47 2.39
N PRO A 233 -8.80 -28.57 2.37
CA PRO A 233 -8.38 -29.80 1.69
C PRO A 233 -8.29 -29.63 0.17
N LEU A 234 -9.12 -28.77 -0.44
CA LEU A 234 -9.03 -28.47 -1.87
C LEU A 234 -7.74 -27.69 -2.19
N TRP A 235 -7.44 -26.66 -1.40
CA TRP A 235 -6.23 -25.86 -1.57
C TRP A 235 -4.97 -26.71 -1.43
N GLN A 236 -4.89 -27.53 -0.39
CA GLN A 236 -3.74 -28.40 -0.16
C GLN A 236 -3.51 -29.39 -1.30
N GLN A 237 -4.56 -30.07 -1.76
CA GLN A 237 -4.50 -30.96 -2.92
C GLN A 237 -4.14 -30.21 -4.21
N ALA A 238 -4.60 -28.97 -4.38
CA ALA A 238 -4.29 -28.16 -5.56
C ALA A 238 -2.85 -27.66 -5.59
N CYS A 239 -2.27 -27.31 -4.43
CA CYS A 239 -0.85 -26.96 -4.28
C CYS A 239 0.05 -28.15 -4.63
N MET A 240 -0.19 -29.34 -4.07
CA MET A 240 0.54 -30.55 -4.43
C MET A 240 0.45 -30.84 -5.94
N ARG A 241 -0.75 -30.70 -6.53
CA ARG A 241 -0.98 -30.83 -7.98
C ARG A 241 -0.44 -29.67 -8.82
N ALA A 242 0.17 -28.65 -8.21
CA ALA A 242 0.88 -27.55 -8.88
C ALA A 242 2.41 -27.65 -8.69
N GLY A 243 2.91 -28.69 -8.02
CA GLY A 243 4.33 -28.87 -7.71
C GLY A 243 4.80 -28.10 -6.47
N LEU A 244 3.90 -27.68 -5.59
CA LEU A 244 4.21 -27.06 -4.30
C LEU A 244 4.14 -28.10 -3.18
N PRO A 245 4.89 -27.93 -2.07
CA PRO A 245 4.69 -28.74 -0.87
C PRO A 245 3.26 -28.56 -0.31
N ARG A 246 2.76 -29.54 0.46
CA ARG A 246 1.44 -29.45 1.09
C ARG A 246 1.42 -28.28 2.10
N PRO A 247 0.56 -27.26 1.94
CA PRO A 247 0.32 -26.24 2.96
C PRO A 247 -0.13 -26.87 4.28
N SER A 248 0.29 -26.31 5.42
CA SER A 248 -0.15 -26.79 6.74
C SER A 248 -1.65 -26.56 6.96
N ASP A 249 -2.25 -27.34 7.85
CA ASP A 249 -3.65 -27.19 8.24
C ASP A 249 -3.89 -25.87 9.03
N GLU A 250 -2.87 -25.36 9.72
CA GLU A 250 -2.94 -24.15 10.56
C GLU A 250 -2.75 -22.84 9.79
N HIS A 251 -1.93 -22.81 8.73
CA HIS A 251 -1.53 -21.56 8.04
C HIS A 251 -1.86 -21.55 6.54
N GLY A 252 -2.04 -22.73 5.93
CA GLY A 252 -2.25 -22.84 4.48
C GLY A 252 -3.55 -22.22 3.97
N CYS A 253 -4.61 -22.29 4.78
CA CYS A 253 -5.95 -21.80 4.45
C CYS A 253 -6.61 -21.24 5.72
N ARG A 254 -6.87 -19.93 5.75
CA ARG A 254 -7.49 -19.23 6.89
C ARG A 254 -8.69 -18.43 6.43
N VAL A 255 -9.82 -18.52 7.11
CA VAL A 255 -11.04 -17.75 6.80
C VAL A 255 -11.42 -16.82 7.95
N ASP A 256 -11.47 -15.52 7.68
CA ASP A 256 -12.05 -14.51 8.57
C ASP A 256 -13.50 -14.19 8.19
N ASP A 257 -14.30 -13.79 9.18
CA ASP A 257 -15.60 -13.16 8.96
C ASP A 257 -15.44 -11.76 8.30
N GLY A 258 -16.16 -11.56 7.20
CA GLY A 258 -16.23 -10.30 6.47
C GLY A 258 -17.30 -9.34 6.96
N THR A 259 -17.89 -9.51 8.15
CA THR A 259 -18.65 -8.44 8.84
C THR A 259 -17.87 -7.12 8.90
N TYR A 260 -16.53 -7.18 8.98
CA TYR A 260 -15.63 -6.03 8.89
C TYR A 260 -14.95 -5.86 7.51
N ALA A 261 -15.48 -6.43 6.42
CA ALA A 261 -14.82 -6.48 5.12
C ALA A 261 -14.42 -5.10 4.55
N ALA A 262 -15.17 -4.03 4.84
CA ALA A 262 -14.76 -2.67 4.48
C ALA A 262 -13.45 -2.22 5.16
N ALA A 263 -13.21 -2.67 6.40
CA ALA A 263 -11.97 -2.49 7.16
C ALA A 263 -10.89 -3.55 6.82
N TYR A 264 -11.17 -4.48 5.91
CA TYR A 264 -10.17 -5.30 5.23
C TYR A 264 -9.84 -4.73 3.84
N ALA A 265 -10.82 -4.19 3.11
CA ALA A 265 -10.59 -3.46 1.87
C ALA A 265 -9.67 -2.24 2.08
N SER A 266 -9.75 -1.54 3.22
CA SER A 266 -8.80 -0.48 3.61
C SER A 266 -7.43 -0.97 4.11
N LYS A 267 -7.22 -2.30 4.14
CA LYS A 267 -5.94 -2.97 4.37
C LYS A 267 -5.38 -3.62 3.09
N TRP A 268 -6.20 -3.80 2.06
CA TRP A 268 -5.82 -4.41 0.79
C TRP A 268 -5.01 -3.45 -0.09
N GLY A 269 -4.06 -4.02 -0.83
CA GLY A 269 -3.25 -3.30 -1.79
C GLY A 269 -2.02 -2.61 -1.18
N LEU A 270 -0.96 -2.55 -1.98
CA LEU A 270 0.36 -2.10 -1.57
C LEU A 270 0.42 -0.65 -1.05
N GLU A 271 -0.54 0.22 -1.37
CA GLU A 271 -0.54 1.56 -0.76
C GLU A 271 -0.94 1.53 0.71
N SER A 272 -1.78 0.60 1.15
CA SER A 272 -2.15 0.44 2.56
C SER A 272 -0.94 0.12 3.45
N GLU A 273 0.19 -0.26 2.85
CA GLU A 273 1.50 -0.42 3.49
C GLU A 273 2.36 0.86 3.40
N LEU A 274 2.27 1.64 2.32
CA LEU A 274 2.88 2.98 2.22
C LEU A 274 2.25 3.97 3.22
N THR A 275 0.92 4.05 3.28
CA THR A 275 0.19 4.91 4.24
C THR A 275 0.23 4.40 5.69
N LYS A 276 0.96 3.31 5.93
CA LYS A 276 1.24 2.75 7.27
C LYS A 276 2.72 2.41 7.43
N SER A 277 3.59 3.02 6.61
CA SER A 277 5.04 2.79 6.53
C SER A 277 5.76 2.97 7.87
N HIS A 278 5.26 3.89 8.69
CA HIS A 278 5.81 4.25 10.00
C HIS A 278 5.19 3.42 11.13
N THR A 279 3.86 3.24 11.12
CA THR A 279 3.12 2.45 12.12
C THR A 279 3.33 0.93 11.98
N LYS A 280 3.63 0.44 10.76
CA LYS A 280 3.94 -0.95 10.43
C LYS A 280 5.39 -1.12 9.95
N LYS A 281 6.38 -0.85 10.81
CA LYS A 281 7.62 -1.66 10.74
C LYS A 281 7.19 -3.12 10.89
N GLY A 282 7.40 -3.95 9.86
CA GLY A 282 6.71 -5.23 9.74
C GLY A 282 6.97 -6.17 10.92
N ARG A 283 5.90 -6.75 11.48
CA ARG A 283 5.98 -7.64 12.65
C ARG A 283 6.96 -8.78 12.38
N ASN A 284 7.80 -9.08 13.38
CA ASN A 284 8.80 -10.14 13.37
C ASN A 284 9.79 -10.06 12.18
N GLY A 285 10.12 -8.86 11.71
CA GLY A 285 11.10 -8.65 10.64
C GLY A 285 10.58 -8.88 9.22
N SER A 286 9.26 -9.01 9.04
CA SER A 286 8.67 -9.03 7.70
C SER A 286 8.87 -7.68 7.00
N ARG A 287 9.09 -7.71 5.68
CA ARG A 287 9.35 -6.54 4.83
C ARG A 287 8.42 -6.53 3.63
N THR A 288 7.93 -5.35 3.28
CA THR A 288 7.17 -5.07 2.07
C THR A 288 8.12 -4.73 0.91
N PRO A 289 7.64 -4.76 -0.36
CA PRO A 289 8.42 -4.25 -1.48
C PRO A 289 8.85 -2.78 -1.34
N TRP A 290 8.17 -2.00 -0.50
CA TRP A 290 8.52 -0.60 -0.24
C TRP A 290 9.57 -0.44 0.86
N ASP A 291 9.65 -1.35 1.82
CA ASP A 291 10.76 -1.40 2.78
C ASP A 291 12.10 -1.76 2.10
N PHE A 292 12.05 -2.32 0.88
CA PHE A 292 13.23 -2.40 0.02
C PHE A 292 13.64 -1.02 -0.52
N LEU A 293 12.67 -0.22 -1.01
CA LEU A 293 12.93 1.12 -1.51
C LEU A 293 13.39 2.08 -0.39
N ARG A 294 12.84 1.94 0.82
CA ARG A 294 13.26 2.68 2.01
C ARG A 294 14.71 2.38 2.37
N ALA A 295 15.08 1.10 2.48
CA ALA A 295 16.47 0.72 2.75
C ALA A 295 17.46 1.28 1.71
N VAL A 296 17.08 1.36 0.43
CA VAL A 296 17.91 1.96 -0.64
C VAL A 296 17.93 3.50 -0.60
N LEU A 297 16.82 4.14 -0.20
CA LEU A 297 16.76 5.59 0.00
C LEU A 297 17.66 6.02 1.17
N ASP A 298 17.55 5.32 2.29
CA ASP A 298 18.21 5.65 3.56
C ASP A 298 19.64 5.07 3.64
N LYS A 299 20.05 4.27 2.65
CA LYS A 299 21.30 3.49 2.60
C LYS A 299 21.53 2.62 3.83
N SER A 300 20.46 2.03 4.37
CA SER A 300 20.50 1.13 5.52
C SER A 300 21.41 -0.08 5.28
N GLU A 301 21.80 -0.78 6.36
CA GLU A 301 22.51 -2.06 6.22
C GLU A 301 21.73 -3.03 5.30
N GLY A 302 22.43 -3.71 4.39
CA GLY A 302 21.80 -4.58 3.39
C GLY A 302 21.01 -3.85 2.29
N TRP A 303 21.21 -2.54 2.08
CA TRP A 303 20.51 -1.81 1.00
C TRP A 303 20.79 -2.37 -0.40
N GLN A 304 22.00 -2.89 -0.66
CA GLN A 304 22.35 -3.51 -1.94
C GLN A 304 21.52 -4.78 -2.20
N GLN A 305 21.32 -5.63 -1.18
CA GLN A 305 20.42 -6.78 -1.27
C GLN A 305 18.97 -6.31 -1.48
N SER A 306 18.56 -5.26 -0.79
CA SER A 306 17.22 -4.66 -0.96
C SER A 306 16.98 -4.14 -2.38
N ALA A 307 18.01 -3.56 -3.03
CA ALA A 307 17.97 -3.16 -4.43
C ALA A 307 17.86 -4.35 -5.42
N ILE A 308 18.41 -5.51 -5.07
CA ILE A 308 18.25 -6.76 -5.84
C ILE A 308 16.82 -7.30 -5.64
N LEU A 309 16.37 -7.44 -4.40
CA LEU A 309 15.03 -7.94 -4.07
C LEU A 309 13.91 -7.12 -4.74
N PHE A 310 14.04 -5.78 -4.77
CA PHE A 310 13.06 -4.95 -5.48
C PHE A 310 13.05 -5.19 -7.00
N ARG A 311 14.20 -5.47 -7.63
CA ARG A 311 14.25 -5.83 -9.05
C ARG A 311 13.61 -7.19 -9.32
N THR A 312 13.96 -8.22 -8.53
CA THR A 312 13.35 -9.56 -8.60
C THR A 312 11.82 -9.49 -8.46
N TYR A 313 11.34 -8.73 -7.47
CA TYR A 313 9.92 -8.45 -7.28
C TYR A 313 9.29 -7.73 -8.49
N ALA A 314 9.86 -6.61 -8.93
CA ALA A 314 9.30 -5.80 -10.00
C ALA A 314 9.29 -6.51 -11.36
N GLU A 315 10.23 -7.43 -11.60
CA GLU A 315 10.22 -8.33 -12.75
C GLU A 315 9.15 -9.42 -12.59
N ALA A 316 9.17 -10.17 -11.48
CA ALA A 316 8.26 -11.29 -11.26
C ALA A 316 6.77 -10.86 -11.27
N PHE A 317 6.46 -9.65 -10.80
CA PHE A 317 5.09 -9.11 -10.79
C PHE A 317 4.68 -8.36 -12.07
N LYS A 318 5.60 -8.13 -13.02
CA LYS A 318 5.33 -7.39 -14.26
C LYS A 318 4.17 -8.02 -15.05
N GLY A 319 3.10 -7.24 -15.29
CA GLY A 319 1.93 -7.66 -16.06
C GLY A 319 0.93 -8.56 -15.32
N LYS A 320 1.17 -8.92 -14.04
CA LYS A 320 0.15 -9.59 -13.22
C LYS A 320 -0.89 -8.57 -12.76
N ARG A 321 -2.18 -8.95 -12.69
CA ARG A 321 -3.23 -8.11 -12.09
C ARG A 321 -3.12 -8.19 -10.56
N GLN A 322 -3.13 -7.04 -9.87
CA GLN A 322 -3.19 -7.02 -8.39
C GLN A 322 -4.51 -7.56 -7.88
N LEU A 323 -5.61 -7.17 -8.53
CA LEU A 323 -6.98 -7.51 -8.12
C LEU A 323 -7.78 -8.05 -9.30
N TYR A 324 -8.59 -9.08 -9.06
CA TYR A 324 -9.39 -9.77 -10.08
C TYR A 324 -10.78 -10.12 -9.54
N TRP A 325 -11.83 -9.67 -10.24
CA TRP A 325 -13.22 -10.07 -10.01
C TRP A 325 -13.52 -11.34 -10.81
N SER A 326 -14.27 -12.29 -10.24
CA SER A 326 -14.83 -13.40 -11.01
C SER A 326 -15.92 -12.91 -11.98
N ASN A 327 -15.97 -13.53 -13.17
CA ASN A 327 -17.02 -13.32 -14.17
C ASN A 327 -18.43 -13.31 -13.52
N GLY A 328 -19.31 -12.39 -13.91
CA GLY A 328 -20.66 -12.25 -13.37
C GLY A 328 -20.77 -11.47 -12.06
N LEU A 329 -19.70 -11.31 -11.27
CA LEU A 329 -19.80 -10.67 -9.94
C LEU A 329 -20.02 -9.15 -10.03
N ARG A 330 -19.43 -8.46 -11.02
CA ARG A 330 -19.66 -7.01 -11.21
C ARG A 330 -21.09 -6.75 -11.69
N ASP A 331 -21.59 -7.60 -12.59
CA ASP A 331 -22.95 -7.51 -13.12
C ASP A 331 -23.99 -7.76 -12.02
N LEU A 332 -23.78 -8.80 -11.20
CA LEU A 332 -24.58 -9.13 -10.03
C LEU A 332 -24.65 -8.01 -8.98
N LEU A 333 -23.57 -7.23 -8.84
CA LEU A 333 -23.46 -6.11 -7.90
C LEU A 333 -23.67 -4.73 -8.56
N ALA A 334 -24.15 -4.68 -9.81
CA ALA A 334 -24.35 -3.46 -10.60
C ALA A 334 -23.13 -2.51 -10.68
N MET A 335 -21.91 -3.05 -10.61
CA MET A 335 -20.64 -2.30 -10.55
C MET A 335 -20.11 -1.84 -11.92
N GLY A 336 -20.85 -2.09 -13.01
CA GLY A 336 -20.42 -1.78 -14.39
C GLY A 336 -19.13 -2.51 -14.81
N GLU A 337 -18.55 -2.09 -15.94
CA GLU A 337 -17.25 -2.60 -16.39
C GLU A 337 -16.12 -2.24 -15.40
N GLN A 338 -15.03 -3.00 -15.43
CA GLN A 338 -13.84 -2.69 -14.63
C GLN A 338 -12.83 -1.86 -15.43
N ALA A 339 -12.57 -0.65 -14.98
CA ALA A 339 -11.49 0.19 -15.48
C ALA A 339 -10.11 -0.49 -15.34
N SER A 340 -9.27 -0.31 -16.35
CA SER A 340 -7.87 -0.75 -16.37
C SER A 340 -7.00 0.04 -15.38
N ASP A 341 -5.81 -0.48 -15.06
CA ASP A 341 -4.83 0.27 -14.24
C ASP A 341 -4.38 1.56 -14.95
N GLU A 342 -4.37 1.58 -16.29
CA GLU A 342 -4.14 2.76 -17.13
C GLU A 342 -5.22 3.83 -16.95
N GLU A 343 -6.51 3.48 -17.03
CA GLU A 343 -7.62 4.41 -16.80
C GLU A 343 -7.68 4.87 -15.35
N LEU A 344 -7.57 3.93 -14.39
CA LEU A 344 -7.52 4.22 -12.96
C LEU A 344 -6.32 5.10 -12.58
N ALA A 345 -5.24 5.12 -13.35
CA ALA A 345 -4.13 6.05 -13.14
C ALA A 345 -4.30 7.37 -13.91
N ALA A 346 -4.95 7.38 -15.08
CA ALA A 346 -5.13 8.56 -15.93
C ALA A 346 -6.27 9.49 -15.47
N VAL A 347 -7.42 8.95 -15.07
CA VAL A 347 -8.64 9.72 -14.74
C VAL A 347 -8.37 10.82 -13.72
N GLN A 348 -8.96 11.99 -13.94
CA GLN A 348 -9.03 13.13 -13.02
C GLN A 348 -10.52 13.36 -12.76
N GLU A 349 -10.96 13.27 -11.51
CA GLU A 349 -12.38 13.32 -11.13
C GLU A 349 -12.83 14.76 -10.81
N ASP A 350 -11.90 15.51 -10.23
CA ASP A 350 -12.11 16.83 -9.62
C ASP A 350 -12.17 17.96 -10.66
N SER A 351 -13.07 18.92 -10.46
CA SER A 351 -12.88 20.26 -11.04
C SER A 351 -11.61 20.89 -10.44
N ALA A 352 -10.73 21.43 -11.28
CA ALA A 352 -9.40 21.84 -10.85
C ALA A 352 -8.97 23.18 -11.45
N LEU A 353 -8.38 24.02 -10.61
CA LEU A 353 -7.81 25.31 -11.01
C LEU A 353 -6.36 25.12 -11.45
N MET A 354 -6.00 25.67 -12.61
CA MET A 354 -4.60 25.78 -13.03
C MET A 354 -3.93 26.90 -12.23
N LEU A 355 -2.87 26.56 -11.49
CA LEU A 355 -2.12 27.49 -10.63
C LEU A 355 -0.84 28.00 -11.27
N ALA A 356 -0.18 27.17 -12.09
CA ALA A 356 0.98 27.55 -12.89
C ALA A 356 1.15 26.62 -14.09
N GLU A 357 1.59 27.16 -15.22
CA GLU A 357 2.17 26.39 -16.32
C GLU A 357 3.70 26.35 -16.17
N LEU A 358 4.32 25.20 -16.44
CA LEU A 358 5.73 24.93 -16.21
C LEU A 358 6.52 24.81 -17.52
N THR A 359 7.62 25.56 -17.61
CA THR A 359 8.61 25.36 -18.68
C THR A 359 9.37 24.04 -18.47
N ASP A 360 9.98 23.50 -19.54
CA ASP A 360 10.79 22.29 -19.40
C ASP A 360 12.05 22.53 -18.54
N GLU A 361 12.53 23.76 -18.40
CA GLU A 361 13.66 24.16 -17.55
C GLU A 361 13.24 24.11 -16.07
N GLN A 362 12.08 24.69 -15.75
CA GLN A 362 11.50 24.60 -14.41
C GLN A 362 11.24 23.13 -14.02
N TRP A 363 10.70 22.33 -14.93
CA TRP A 363 10.45 20.92 -14.68
C TRP A 363 11.75 20.12 -14.49
N ARG A 364 12.76 20.33 -15.35
CA ARG A 364 14.11 19.74 -15.16
C ARG A 364 14.76 20.18 -13.85
N ALA A 365 14.52 21.41 -13.40
CA ALA A 365 15.00 21.90 -12.11
C ALA A 365 14.34 21.16 -10.94
N ILE A 366 13.01 21.06 -10.90
CA ILE A 366 12.25 20.29 -9.89
C ILE A 366 12.78 18.85 -9.79
N LEU A 367 12.95 18.17 -10.93
CA LEU A 367 13.46 16.79 -10.98
C LEU A 367 14.93 16.63 -10.57
N ARG A 368 15.75 17.70 -10.68
CA ARG A 368 17.16 17.72 -10.24
C ARG A 368 17.27 18.00 -8.75
N THR A 369 16.43 18.88 -8.21
CA THR A 369 16.40 19.24 -6.79
C THR A 369 15.54 18.30 -5.93
N LYS A 370 14.92 17.27 -6.53
CA LYS A 370 13.99 16.31 -5.89
C LYS A 370 12.83 17.01 -5.17
N SER A 371 12.28 18.05 -5.80
CA SER A 371 11.28 18.95 -5.19
C SER A 371 9.84 18.67 -5.62
N GLU A 372 9.57 17.48 -6.21
CA GLU A 372 8.26 17.09 -6.72
C GLU A 372 7.14 17.13 -5.66
N SER A 373 7.41 16.83 -4.38
CA SER A 373 6.42 17.00 -3.32
C SER A 373 6.28 18.46 -2.91
N ILE A 374 7.39 19.11 -2.57
CA ILE A 374 7.48 20.47 -2.02
C ILE A 374 6.72 21.50 -2.88
N VAL A 375 6.79 21.37 -4.20
CA VAL A 375 6.07 22.24 -5.13
C VAL A 375 4.55 22.03 -5.07
N LEU A 376 4.07 20.79 -4.87
CA LEU A 376 2.64 20.52 -4.66
C LEU A 376 2.18 20.94 -3.25
N ASP A 377 3.03 20.76 -2.24
CA ASP A 377 2.75 21.19 -0.87
C ASP A 377 2.67 22.74 -0.76
N MET A 378 3.53 23.43 -1.52
CA MET A 378 3.45 24.89 -1.73
C MET A 378 2.18 25.29 -2.50
N ALA A 379 1.83 24.55 -3.56
CA ALA A 379 0.60 24.81 -4.34
C ALA A 379 -0.68 24.63 -3.49
N GLU A 380 -0.68 23.71 -2.54
CA GLU A 380 -1.79 23.53 -1.59
C GLU A 380 -1.92 24.67 -0.59
N THR A 381 -0.79 25.08 0.01
CA THR A 381 -0.78 25.97 1.18
C THR A 381 -0.62 27.46 0.83
N HIS A 382 0.26 27.79 -0.13
CA HIS A 382 0.64 29.14 -0.49
C HIS A 382 0.86 29.27 -2.02
N PRO A 383 -0.18 29.05 -2.85
CA PRO A 383 -0.05 29.05 -4.31
C PRO A 383 0.58 30.34 -4.87
N GLN A 384 0.36 31.49 -4.24
CA GLN A 384 0.97 32.78 -4.58
C GLN A 384 2.51 32.79 -4.48
N ALA A 385 3.11 31.87 -3.72
CA ALA A 385 4.57 31.74 -3.58
C ALA A 385 5.21 30.80 -4.62
N LEU A 386 4.41 30.12 -5.46
CA LEU A 386 4.93 29.23 -6.51
C LEU A 386 5.95 29.89 -7.44
N PRO A 387 5.77 31.12 -7.95
CA PRO A 387 6.77 31.75 -8.83
C PRO A 387 8.13 31.93 -8.16
N VAL A 388 8.14 32.30 -6.87
CA VAL A 388 9.37 32.50 -6.07
C VAL A 388 10.06 31.15 -5.81
N LEU A 389 9.29 30.12 -5.47
CA LEU A 389 9.81 28.76 -5.31
C LEU A 389 10.44 28.24 -6.62
N LEU A 390 9.74 28.37 -7.76
CA LEU A 390 10.22 27.91 -9.06
C LEU A 390 11.50 28.63 -9.48
N ALA A 391 11.62 29.94 -9.23
CA ALA A 391 12.86 30.69 -9.45
C ALA A 391 14.01 30.19 -8.56
N SER A 392 13.74 29.95 -7.27
CA SER A 392 14.74 29.39 -6.33
C SER A 392 15.23 28.00 -6.76
N LEU A 393 14.32 27.14 -7.24
CA LEU A 393 14.67 25.82 -7.75
C LEU A 393 15.51 25.88 -9.03
N LEU A 394 15.25 26.82 -9.94
CA LEU A 394 16.10 27.06 -11.12
C LEU A 394 17.54 27.39 -10.73
N GLU A 395 17.76 28.35 -9.81
CA GLU A 395 19.11 28.71 -9.36
C GLU A 395 19.80 27.55 -8.61
N ARG A 396 19.07 26.81 -7.77
CA ARG A 396 19.61 25.61 -7.12
C ARG A 396 20.00 24.53 -8.14
N ALA A 397 19.19 24.34 -9.19
CA ALA A 397 19.47 23.39 -10.25
C ALA A 397 20.66 23.79 -11.15
N LYS A 398 21.02 25.08 -11.23
CA LYS A 398 22.27 25.54 -11.85
C LYS A 398 23.50 25.16 -11.01
N LYS A 399 23.48 25.41 -9.68
CA LYS A 399 24.59 25.07 -8.77
C LYS A 399 24.95 23.58 -8.79
N PHE A 400 23.93 22.71 -8.86
CA PHE A 400 24.12 21.27 -9.05
C PHE A 400 24.74 20.87 -10.40
N ALA A 401 24.70 21.72 -11.42
CA ALA A 401 25.36 21.48 -12.72
C ALA A 401 26.81 21.99 -12.76
N THR A 402 27.16 22.96 -11.91
CA THR A 402 28.52 23.53 -11.80
C THR A 402 29.39 22.83 -10.75
N GLY A 403 28.89 21.80 -10.06
CA GLY A 403 29.64 21.05 -9.05
C GLY A 403 29.91 21.81 -7.74
N THR A 404 29.13 22.87 -7.46
CA THR A 404 29.37 23.83 -6.37
C THR A 404 28.21 23.89 -5.36
N GLY A 405 27.65 22.73 -4.99
CA GLY A 405 26.55 22.61 -4.03
C GLY A 405 26.25 21.19 -3.58
#